data_AF-A0A537INM7-F1
#
_entry.id   AF-A0A537INM7-F1
#
_cell.length_a   1.000
_cell.length_b   1.000
_cell.length_c   1.000
_cell.angle_alpha   90.00
_cell.angle_beta   90.00
_cell.angle_gamma   90.00
#
_symmetry.space_group_name_H-M   'P 1'
#
loop_
_entity.id
_entity.type
_entity.pdbx_description
1 polymer ?
#
loop_
_entity_poly.entity_id
_entity_poly.type
_entity_poly.pdbx_seq_one_letter_code
_entity_poly.pdbx_strand_id
1 'polypeptide(L)'
;MNAGGNHAFRNERGSSQLFALGWRKVFRYWRTKENVVASATLKQQIDLNAIVRVFPGVEYRPEQFPGLVYRLKKPKTATLIFSSGKMVCTGAKSERQARKAVLKVIDELKRDGIVILGKPDITIQNIVASAGLGGYIDLEKATYGLKKTMYEPEQFPGLIYRMDEPKVVILLFASGKLVCTGARREIQVGIAVNKLQQILESKSLITYEGTEKPRLPPLPAKELEKEQLKVDQAKAKQEKEKTEKKDEVED
;
A
#
# COMPACT_ATOMS: atom_id res chain seq x y z
N MET A 1 -39.64 -13.70 54.53
CA MET A 1 -39.56 -12.25 54.25
C MET A 1 -38.16 -11.93 53.77
N ASN A 2 -38.07 -11.38 52.54
CA ASN A 2 -36.95 -10.72 51.83
C ASN A 2 -35.58 -11.42 51.76
N ALA A 3 -35.13 -11.98 50.63
CA ALA A 3 -34.82 -11.40 49.30
C ALA A 3 -33.52 -10.57 49.26
N GLY A 4 -32.58 -10.99 48.39
CA GLY A 4 -31.49 -10.15 47.91
C GLY A 4 -30.16 -10.88 47.66
N GLY A 5 -29.99 -11.55 46.52
CA GLY A 5 -28.67 -11.89 45.99
C GLY A 5 -28.03 -10.72 45.24
N ASN A 6 -26.70 -10.68 45.13
CA ASN A 6 -26.01 -10.44 43.86
C ASN A 6 -24.48 -10.51 43.94
N HIS A 7 -23.94 -11.32 43.03
CA HIS A 7 -22.69 -11.20 42.28
C HIS A 7 -21.63 -10.16 42.71
N ALA A 8 -20.48 -10.67 43.16
CA ALA A 8 -19.20 -9.98 43.06
C ALA A 8 -18.62 -10.14 41.64
N PHE A 9 -19.00 -9.24 40.74
CA PHE A 9 -18.23 -8.88 39.54
C PHE A 9 -17.88 -7.40 39.65
N ARG A 10 -16.62 -7.07 39.94
CA ARG A 10 -16.13 -5.68 39.93
C ARG A 10 -14.70 -5.69 39.39
N ASN A 11 -14.58 -5.62 38.06
CA ASN A 11 -14.26 -4.43 37.25
C ASN A 11 -12.75 -4.16 37.11
N GLU A 12 -12.12 -4.89 36.20
CA GLU A 12 -10.86 -4.53 35.52
C GLU A 12 -11.11 -3.42 34.47
N ARG A 13 -11.39 -2.19 34.90
CA ARG A 13 -11.57 -1.04 33.99
C ARG A 13 -10.67 0.16 34.30
N GLY A 14 -9.57 -0.06 35.01
CA GLY A 14 -8.56 0.98 35.32
C GLY A 14 -7.32 0.97 34.41
N SER A 15 -6.97 -0.16 33.81
CA SER A 15 -5.67 -0.32 33.14
C SER A 15 -5.65 0.11 31.67
N SER A 16 -6.79 0.30 31.01
CA SER A 16 -6.82 0.57 29.56
C SER A 16 -6.57 2.04 29.18
N GLN A 17 -6.73 3.00 30.10
CA GLN A 17 -6.53 4.43 29.79
C GLN A 17 -5.09 4.91 29.96
N LEU A 18 -4.33 4.40 30.94
CA LEU A 18 -2.92 4.77 31.13
C LEU A 18 -2.00 4.14 30.07
N PHE A 19 -2.33 2.97 29.55
CA PHE A 19 -1.64 2.37 28.40
C PHE A 19 -1.83 3.16 27.10
N ALA A 20 -2.95 3.87 26.91
CA ALA A 20 -3.23 4.62 25.68
C ALA A 20 -2.39 5.92 25.53
N LEU A 21 -1.89 6.49 26.63
CA LEU A 21 -1.14 7.76 26.61
C LEU A 21 0.35 7.59 26.28
N GLY A 22 1.00 6.53 26.79
CA GLY A 22 2.40 6.22 26.44
C GLY A 22 2.58 5.80 24.98
N TRP A 23 1.61 5.06 24.44
CA TRP A 23 1.65 4.54 23.07
C TRP A 23 1.45 5.64 22.01
N ARG A 24 0.73 6.72 22.34
CA ARG A 24 0.56 7.88 21.45
C ARG A 24 1.86 8.63 21.17
N LYS A 25 2.84 8.60 22.08
CA LYS A 25 4.17 9.20 21.85
C LYS A 25 5.04 8.31 20.96
N VAL A 26 5.04 7.00 21.17
CA VAL A 26 5.84 6.03 20.38
C VAL A 26 5.33 5.92 18.92
N PHE A 27 4.02 6.03 18.71
CA PHE A 27 3.42 5.99 17.36
C PHE A 27 3.46 7.33 16.60
N ARG A 28 4.02 8.40 17.18
CA ARG A 28 4.00 9.73 16.54
C ARG A 28 4.77 9.76 15.20
N TYR A 29 5.78 8.90 15.06
CA TYR A 29 6.63 8.82 13.87
C TYR A 29 6.14 7.80 12.82
N TRP A 30 5.34 6.82 13.23
CA TRP A 30 4.76 5.82 12.33
C TRP A 30 3.30 6.13 12.03
N ARG A 31 3.05 7.18 11.22
CA ARG A 31 1.74 7.38 10.60
C ARG A 31 1.88 7.17 9.09
N THR A 32 1.58 5.96 8.63
CA THR A 32 1.54 5.69 7.20
C THR A 32 0.33 6.38 6.59
N LYS A 33 0.57 7.33 5.70
CA LYS A 33 -0.46 7.77 4.74
C LYS A 33 -0.28 6.91 3.52
N GLU A 34 -1.32 6.15 3.20
CA GLU A 34 -1.29 5.19 2.10
C GLU A 34 -2.25 5.64 1.01
N ASN A 35 -1.82 5.45 -0.24
CA ASN A 35 -2.68 5.46 -1.41
C ASN A 35 -2.48 4.14 -2.16
N VAL A 36 -3.58 3.42 -2.32
CA VAL A 36 -3.62 2.12 -2.98
C VAL A 36 -4.34 2.26 -4.30
N VAL A 37 -3.67 1.80 -5.35
CA VAL A 37 -4.22 1.70 -6.70
C VAL A 37 -4.53 0.24 -6.97
N ALA A 38 -5.78 -0.04 -7.32
CA ALA A 38 -6.24 -1.37 -7.72
C ALA A 38 -6.76 -1.31 -9.16
N SER A 39 -6.57 -2.39 -9.90
CA SER A 39 -7.30 -2.62 -11.15
C SER A 39 -8.27 -3.77 -10.98
N ALA A 40 -9.32 -3.76 -11.78
CA ALA A 40 -10.21 -4.89 -11.92
C ALA A 40 -10.60 -5.11 -13.38
N THR A 41 -10.96 -6.35 -13.73
CA THR A 41 -11.44 -6.68 -15.06
C THR A 41 -12.74 -7.45 -14.94
N LEU A 42 -13.78 -6.98 -15.64
CA LEU A 42 -15.11 -7.61 -15.67
C LEU A 42 -15.22 -8.76 -16.69
N LYS A 43 -14.20 -8.94 -17.55
CA LYS A 43 -14.16 -9.94 -18.63
C LYS A 43 -15.34 -9.83 -19.61
N GLN A 44 -15.87 -8.63 -19.77
CA GLN A 44 -16.93 -8.29 -20.71
C GLN A 44 -16.78 -6.84 -21.13
N GLN A 45 -17.32 -6.48 -22.28
CA GLN A 45 -17.45 -5.06 -22.64
C GLN A 45 -18.56 -4.39 -21.82
N ILE A 46 -18.44 -3.08 -21.67
CA ILE A 46 -19.38 -2.23 -20.93
C ILE A 46 -19.73 -1.04 -21.80
N ASP A 47 -21.03 -0.81 -22.00
CA ASP A 47 -21.53 0.41 -22.64
C ASP A 47 -21.45 1.58 -21.65
N LEU A 48 -20.46 2.45 -21.84
CA LEU A 48 -20.25 3.62 -20.99
C LEU A 48 -21.38 4.66 -21.17
N ASN A 49 -22.01 4.73 -22.35
CA ASN A 49 -23.13 5.66 -22.57
C ASN A 49 -24.38 5.21 -21.80
N ALA A 50 -24.61 3.90 -21.72
CA ALA A 50 -25.67 3.35 -20.87
C ALA A 50 -25.46 3.75 -19.40
N ILE A 51 -24.22 3.69 -18.90
CA ILE A 51 -23.89 4.15 -17.53
C ILE A 51 -24.19 5.64 -17.36
N VAL A 52 -23.78 6.51 -18.29
CA VAL A 52 -24.03 7.97 -18.20
C VAL A 52 -25.53 8.29 -18.13
N ARG A 53 -26.36 7.56 -18.89
CA ARG A 53 -27.82 7.75 -18.89
C ARG A 53 -28.45 7.43 -17.53
N VAL A 54 -27.91 6.44 -16.82
CA VAL A 54 -28.42 5.99 -15.51
C VAL A 54 -27.81 6.79 -14.36
N PHE A 55 -26.54 7.20 -14.48
CA PHE A 55 -25.77 7.85 -13.43
C PHE A 55 -25.35 9.27 -13.84
N PRO A 56 -26.18 10.30 -13.64
CA PRO A 56 -25.86 11.67 -14.08
C PRO A 56 -24.66 12.31 -13.36
N GLY A 57 -24.19 11.73 -12.26
CA GLY A 57 -23.02 12.21 -11.50
C GLY A 57 -21.67 11.69 -11.99
N VAL A 58 -21.62 10.88 -13.06
CA VAL A 58 -20.37 10.37 -13.63
C VAL A 58 -19.82 11.32 -14.69
N GLU A 59 -18.50 11.38 -14.82
CA GLU A 59 -17.84 12.21 -15.83
C GLU A 59 -17.39 11.33 -16.99
N TYR A 60 -17.93 11.53 -18.20
CA TYR A 60 -17.50 10.82 -19.41
C TYR A 60 -17.41 11.78 -20.58
N ARG A 61 -16.20 11.95 -21.12
CA ARG A 61 -15.89 12.81 -22.28
C ARG A 61 -14.88 12.06 -23.17
N PRO A 62 -15.33 11.14 -24.04
CA PRO A 62 -14.45 10.24 -24.78
C PRO A 62 -13.40 10.97 -25.64
N GLU A 63 -13.74 12.16 -26.15
CA GLU A 63 -12.81 13.03 -26.91
C GLU A 63 -11.63 13.55 -26.07
N GLN A 64 -11.78 13.62 -24.74
CA GLN A 64 -10.72 14.07 -23.82
C GLN A 64 -10.04 12.88 -23.12
N PHE A 65 -10.83 11.87 -22.76
CA PHE A 65 -10.35 10.69 -22.04
C PHE A 65 -11.28 9.48 -22.32
N PRO A 66 -10.73 8.32 -22.74
CA PRO A 66 -11.54 7.17 -23.17
C PRO A 66 -12.28 6.43 -22.05
N GLY A 67 -12.01 6.76 -20.78
CA GLY A 67 -12.65 6.13 -19.63
C GLY A 67 -13.71 7.02 -18.99
N LEU A 68 -14.72 6.39 -18.38
CA LEU A 68 -15.69 7.04 -17.52
C LEU A 68 -15.13 7.16 -16.11
N VAL A 69 -15.26 8.33 -15.47
CA VAL A 69 -14.84 8.57 -14.09
C VAL A 69 -16.03 8.43 -13.14
N TYR A 70 -15.99 7.40 -12.30
CA TYR A 70 -16.98 7.14 -11.27
C TYR A 70 -16.41 7.52 -9.89
N ARG A 71 -17.07 8.39 -9.13
CA ARG A 71 -16.57 8.87 -7.84
C ARG A 71 -17.44 8.40 -6.68
N LEU A 72 -16.85 7.69 -5.73
CA LEU A 72 -17.49 7.34 -4.47
C LEU A 72 -17.20 8.39 -3.40
N LYS A 73 -18.21 8.72 -2.57
CA LYS A 73 -18.03 9.59 -1.39
C LYS A 73 -17.44 8.83 -0.20
N LYS A 74 -17.84 7.56 -0.01
CA LYS A 74 -17.39 6.69 1.08
C LYS A 74 -17.22 5.24 0.57
N PRO A 75 -15.98 4.71 0.53
CA PRO A 75 -14.72 5.44 0.70
C PRO A 75 -14.55 6.54 -0.36
N LYS A 76 -13.77 7.60 -0.07
CA LYS A 76 -13.51 8.66 -1.06
C LYS A 76 -12.53 8.13 -2.10
N THR A 77 -13.04 7.60 -3.20
CA THR A 77 -12.25 6.97 -4.27
C THR A 77 -12.74 7.41 -5.64
N ALA A 78 -11.86 7.33 -6.64
CA ALA A 78 -12.22 7.48 -8.04
C ALA A 78 -11.92 6.17 -8.77
N THR A 79 -12.89 5.70 -9.55
CA THR A 79 -12.80 4.49 -10.36
C THR A 79 -12.98 4.88 -11.82
N LEU A 80 -11.94 4.67 -12.60
CA LEU A 80 -11.97 4.80 -14.05
C LEU A 80 -12.55 3.50 -14.62
N ILE A 81 -13.54 3.58 -15.49
CA ILE A 81 -14.19 2.43 -16.14
C ILE A 81 -13.99 2.58 -17.65
N PHE A 82 -13.44 1.56 -18.29
CA PHE A 82 -13.20 1.54 -19.73
C PHE A 82 -14.22 0.62 -20.42
N SER A 83 -14.50 0.89 -21.70
CA SER A 83 -15.43 0.09 -22.51
C SER A 83 -15.03 -1.39 -22.61
N SER A 84 -13.74 -1.70 -22.44
CA SER A 84 -13.21 -3.07 -22.35
C SER A 84 -13.60 -3.83 -21.08
N GLY A 85 -14.28 -3.18 -20.13
CA GLY A 85 -14.58 -3.72 -18.81
C GLY A 85 -13.39 -3.69 -17.84
N LYS A 86 -12.27 -3.07 -18.22
CA LYS A 86 -11.19 -2.74 -17.29
C LYS A 86 -11.64 -1.60 -16.38
N MET A 87 -11.27 -1.70 -15.11
CA MET A 87 -11.50 -0.69 -14.09
C MET A 87 -10.19 -0.35 -13.40
N VAL A 88 -9.97 0.92 -13.07
CA VAL A 88 -8.81 1.38 -12.28
C VAL A 88 -9.31 2.24 -11.13
N CYS A 89 -9.14 1.78 -9.90
CA CYS A 89 -9.56 2.46 -8.67
C CYS A 89 -8.34 3.08 -7.96
N THR A 90 -8.47 4.35 -7.57
CA THR A 90 -7.46 5.11 -6.82
C THR A 90 -8.10 5.89 -5.66
N GLY A 91 -7.29 6.34 -4.71
CA GLY A 91 -7.71 7.10 -3.53
C GLY A 91 -8.03 6.24 -2.30
N ALA A 92 -7.92 4.92 -2.42
CA ALA A 92 -8.09 4.01 -1.29
C ALA A 92 -6.87 4.07 -0.36
N LYS A 93 -7.09 3.89 0.94
CA LYS A 93 -6.06 3.93 2.00
C LYS A 93 -5.62 2.55 2.49
N SER A 94 -6.10 1.49 1.86
CA SER A 94 -5.72 0.10 2.13
C SER A 94 -6.17 -0.80 0.98
N GLU A 95 -5.56 -1.97 0.85
CA GLU A 95 -5.94 -3.02 -0.10
C GLU A 95 -7.40 -3.42 0.08
N ARG A 96 -7.82 -3.60 1.34
CA ARG A 96 -9.19 -3.96 1.68
C ARG A 96 -10.17 -2.87 1.23
N GLN A 97 -9.83 -1.60 1.43
CA GLN A 97 -10.68 -0.49 1.00
C GLN A 97 -10.74 -0.38 -0.53
N ALA A 98 -9.63 -0.60 -1.24
CA ALA A 98 -9.60 -0.60 -2.70
C ALA A 98 -10.50 -1.69 -3.29
N ARG A 99 -10.41 -2.92 -2.76
CA ARG A 99 -11.27 -4.03 -3.16
C ARG A 99 -12.75 -3.73 -2.90
N LYS A 100 -13.06 -3.21 -1.71
CA LYS A 100 -14.44 -2.79 -1.36
C LYS A 100 -14.97 -1.68 -2.26
N ALA A 101 -14.13 -0.71 -2.64
CA ALA A 101 -14.53 0.38 -3.51
C ALA A 101 -14.90 -0.13 -4.91
N VAL A 102 -14.07 -1.00 -5.49
CA VAL A 102 -14.37 -1.63 -6.80
C VAL A 102 -15.67 -2.43 -6.74
N LEU A 103 -15.82 -3.31 -5.74
CA LEU A 103 -17.04 -4.12 -5.59
C LEU A 103 -18.27 -3.24 -5.41
N LYS A 104 -18.18 -2.17 -4.62
CA LYS A 104 -19.27 -1.22 -4.43
C LYS A 104 -19.70 -0.54 -5.73
N VAL A 105 -18.75 -0.10 -6.56
CA VAL A 105 -19.09 0.47 -7.88
C VAL A 105 -19.82 -0.56 -8.74
N ILE A 106 -19.34 -1.81 -8.76
CA ILE A 106 -19.98 -2.89 -9.53
C ILE A 106 -21.39 -3.18 -9.00
N ASP A 107 -21.58 -3.20 -7.69
CA ASP A 107 -22.88 -3.44 -7.06
C ASP A 107 -23.87 -2.30 -7.35
N GLU A 108 -23.41 -1.03 -7.36
CA GLU A 108 -24.21 0.13 -7.76
C GLU A 108 -24.62 0.04 -9.24
N LEU A 109 -23.67 -0.27 -10.14
CA LEU A 109 -23.97 -0.48 -11.57
C LEU A 109 -25.00 -1.59 -11.80
N LYS A 110 -24.83 -2.75 -11.14
CA LYS A 110 -25.76 -3.88 -11.25
C LYS A 110 -27.16 -3.53 -10.75
N ARG A 111 -27.23 -2.84 -9.61
CA ARG A 111 -28.51 -2.46 -8.98
C ARG A 111 -29.35 -1.58 -9.90
N ASP A 112 -28.71 -0.67 -10.63
CA ASP A 112 -29.40 0.29 -11.49
C ASP A 112 -29.48 -0.18 -12.95
N GLY A 113 -29.40 -1.50 -13.18
CA GLY A 113 -29.76 -2.13 -14.46
C GLY A 113 -28.61 -2.36 -15.44
N ILE A 114 -27.36 -2.08 -15.07
CA ILE A 114 -26.20 -2.40 -15.92
C ILE A 114 -25.85 -3.89 -15.78
N VAL A 115 -25.95 -4.62 -16.89
CA VAL A 115 -25.71 -6.07 -16.92
C VAL A 115 -24.22 -6.39 -16.76
N ILE A 116 -23.85 -6.96 -15.61
CA ILE A 116 -22.49 -7.46 -15.32
C ILE A 116 -22.59 -8.92 -14.89
N LEU A 117 -22.17 -9.84 -15.76
CA LEU A 117 -22.37 -11.29 -15.62
C LEU A 117 -21.32 -11.93 -14.70
N GLY A 118 -20.09 -11.42 -14.74
CA GLY A 118 -18.94 -12.01 -14.03
C GLY A 118 -18.65 -11.42 -12.64
N LYS A 119 -17.75 -12.09 -11.91
CA LYS A 119 -17.03 -11.49 -10.77
C LYS A 119 -15.78 -10.77 -11.29
N PRO A 120 -15.45 -9.59 -10.76
CA PRO A 120 -14.23 -8.88 -11.14
C PRO A 120 -12.98 -9.60 -10.65
N ASP A 121 -11.96 -9.68 -11.51
CA ASP A 121 -10.61 -10.06 -11.07
C ASP A 121 -9.87 -8.82 -10.56
N ILE A 122 -9.81 -8.66 -9.24
CA ILE A 122 -9.23 -7.46 -8.60
C ILE A 122 -7.77 -7.70 -8.20
N THR A 123 -6.88 -6.85 -8.74
CA THR A 123 -5.44 -6.88 -8.48
C THR A 123 -4.95 -5.54 -7.94
N ILE A 124 -4.10 -5.57 -6.91
CA ILE A 124 -3.42 -4.38 -6.41
C ILE A 124 -2.25 -4.08 -7.35
N GLN A 125 -2.22 -2.87 -7.88
CA GLN A 125 -1.24 -2.45 -8.87
C GLN A 125 -0.07 -1.73 -8.21
N ASN A 126 -0.38 -0.84 -7.26
CA ASN A 126 0.62 -0.07 -6.55
C ASN A 126 0.11 0.39 -5.17
N ILE A 127 1.02 0.48 -4.23
CA ILE A 127 0.84 1.08 -2.92
C ILE A 127 1.90 2.15 -2.76
N VAL A 128 1.46 3.38 -2.50
CA VAL A 128 2.32 4.50 -2.14
C VAL A 128 2.10 4.79 -0.66
N ALA A 129 3.17 4.78 0.12
CA ALA A 129 3.11 4.99 1.56
C ALA A 129 4.15 6.02 2.00
N SER A 130 3.76 6.98 2.83
CA SER A 130 4.71 7.88 3.49
C SER A 130 4.98 7.44 4.92
N ALA A 131 6.22 7.50 5.39
CA ALA A 131 6.57 7.18 6.78
C ALA A 131 7.67 8.14 7.30
N GLY A 132 7.96 8.09 8.60
CA GLY A 132 9.08 8.79 9.21
C GLY A 132 9.93 7.84 10.03
N LEU A 133 11.25 7.90 9.83
CA LEU A 133 12.22 7.12 10.62
C LEU A 133 12.52 7.76 11.97
N GLY A 134 12.19 9.05 12.15
CA GLY A 134 12.34 9.77 13.42
C GLY A 134 13.77 10.22 13.73
N GLY A 135 14.64 10.27 12.73
CA GLY A 135 16.00 10.80 12.84
C GLY A 135 16.38 11.61 11.59
N TYR A 136 17.55 12.24 11.61
CA TYR A 136 18.12 13.00 10.51
C TYR A 136 19.08 12.16 9.69
N ILE A 137 19.09 12.39 8.39
CA ILE A 137 19.89 11.63 7.43
C ILE A 137 20.72 12.61 6.63
N ASP A 138 22.02 12.39 6.63
CA ASP A 138 22.96 13.06 5.75
C ASP A 138 22.83 12.42 4.35
N LEU A 139 22.10 13.09 3.45
CA LEU A 139 21.78 12.54 2.12
C LEU A 139 23.02 12.37 1.24
N GLU A 140 24.04 13.23 1.40
CA GLU A 140 25.30 13.10 0.68
C GLU A 140 26.04 11.84 1.12
N LYS A 141 26.24 11.65 2.42
CA LYS A 141 26.84 10.41 2.95
C LYS A 141 26.01 9.19 2.60
N ALA A 142 24.68 9.29 2.66
CA ALA A 142 23.80 8.19 2.31
C ALA A 142 23.90 7.81 0.83
N THR A 143 24.20 8.75 -0.07
CA THR A 143 24.40 8.47 -1.50
C THR A 143 25.60 7.55 -1.72
N TYR A 144 26.72 7.81 -1.05
CA TYR A 144 27.90 6.94 -1.10
C TYR A 144 27.71 5.63 -0.32
N GLY A 145 27.01 5.69 0.81
CA GLY A 145 26.80 4.55 1.68
C GLY A 145 25.77 3.55 1.18
N LEU A 146 24.78 3.97 0.39
CA LEU A 146 23.74 3.13 -0.18
C LEU A 146 24.02 2.85 -1.65
N LYS A 147 23.86 1.60 -2.09
CA LYS A 147 23.90 1.25 -3.52
C LYS A 147 22.58 1.64 -4.20
N LYS A 148 22.58 1.89 -5.52
CA LYS A 148 21.38 2.18 -6.34
C LYS A 148 20.61 3.42 -5.87
N THR A 149 21.37 4.47 -5.57
CA THR A 149 20.87 5.79 -5.17
C THR A 149 21.00 6.80 -6.30
N MET A 150 20.18 7.85 -6.23
CA MET A 150 20.29 9.05 -7.05
C MET A 150 19.93 10.24 -6.18
N TYR A 151 20.82 11.23 -6.07
CA TYR A 151 20.61 12.43 -5.29
C TYR A 151 21.20 13.62 -6.05
N GLU A 152 20.31 14.49 -6.52
CA GLU A 152 20.62 15.68 -7.30
C GLU A 152 19.79 16.82 -6.70
N PRO A 153 20.25 17.48 -5.61
CA PRO A 153 19.43 18.40 -4.80
C PRO A 153 18.86 19.57 -5.60
N GLU A 154 19.57 20.02 -6.64
CA GLU A 154 19.12 21.06 -7.57
C GLU A 154 17.91 20.63 -8.43
N GLN A 155 17.76 19.33 -8.67
CA GLN A 155 16.66 18.76 -9.47
C GLN A 155 15.53 18.25 -8.57
N PHE A 156 15.89 17.64 -7.43
CA PHE A 156 14.94 17.05 -6.49
C PHE A 156 15.53 17.01 -5.07
N PRO A 157 14.81 17.51 -4.04
CA PRO A 157 15.34 17.66 -2.68
C PRO A 157 15.49 16.37 -1.88
N GLY A 158 15.23 15.20 -2.48
CA GLY A 158 15.30 13.90 -1.80
C GLY A 158 16.23 12.92 -2.50
N LEU A 159 16.75 11.96 -1.76
CA LEU A 159 17.51 10.84 -2.30
C LEU A 159 16.54 9.76 -2.79
N ILE A 160 16.72 9.29 -4.02
CA ILE A 160 15.96 8.18 -4.59
C ILE A 160 16.75 6.90 -4.39
N TYR A 161 16.24 5.99 -3.56
CA TYR A 161 16.83 4.69 -3.28
C TYR A 161 16.00 3.58 -3.90
N ARG A 162 16.62 2.71 -4.72
CA ARG A 162 15.95 1.57 -5.33
C ARG A 162 16.30 0.28 -4.59
N MET A 163 15.30 -0.34 -3.96
CA MET A 163 15.43 -1.61 -3.27
C MET A 163 14.96 -2.75 -4.18
N ASP A 164 15.73 -3.83 -4.25
CA ASP A 164 15.37 -4.98 -5.09
C ASP A 164 14.37 -5.93 -4.40
N GLU A 165 14.48 -6.09 -3.07
CA GLU A 165 13.70 -7.05 -2.31
C GLU A 165 13.23 -6.45 -0.97
N PRO A 166 11.93 -6.11 -0.85
CA PRO A 166 10.93 -6.08 -1.93
C PRO A 166 11.26 -5.05 -3.01
N LYS A 167 10.79 -5.26 -4.24
CA LYS A 167 11.05 -4.37 -5.38
C LYS A 167 10.29 -3.05 -5.22
N VAL A 168 10.93 -2.06 -4.62
CA VAL A 168 10.33 -0.75 -4.32
C VAL A 168 11.30 0.39 -4.59
N VAL A 169 10.75 1.59 -4.73
CA VAL A 169 11.51 2.85 -4.77
C VAL A 169 11.15 3.65 -3.53
N ILE A 170 12.18 4.14 -2.84
CA ILE A 170 12.05 4.96 -1.64
C ILE A 170 12.62 6.34 -1.93
N LEU A 171 11.80 7.38 -1.77
CA LEU A 171 12.23 8.76 -1.75
C LEU A 171 12.54 9.12 -0.29
N LEU A 172 13.78 9.46 0.01
CA LEU A 172 14.28 9.70 1.36
C LEU A 172 14.65 11.18 1.50
N PHE A 173 14.23 11.82 2.59
CA PHE A 173 14.51 13.22 2.85
C PHE A 173 15.44 13.38 4.05
N ALA A 174 16.21 14.47 4.10
CA ALA A 174 17.16 14.74 5.18
C ALA A 174 16.51 14.73 6.58
N SER A 175 15.22 15.05 6.66
CA SER A 175 14.40 14.97 7.89
C SER A 175 14.06 13.54 8.37
N GLY A 176 14.52 12.49 7.67
CA GLY A 176 14.14 11.10 7.91
C GLY A 176 12.71 10.74 7.52
N LYS A 177 11.97 11.67 6.91
CA LYS A 177 10.72 11.35 6.21
C LYS A 177 11.05 10.55 4.95
N LEU A 178 10.13 9.68 4.57
CA LEU A 178 10.25 8.91 3.35
C LEU A 178 8.91 8.69 2.65
N VAL A 179 8.98 8.41 1.35
CA VAL A 179 7.86 7.91 0.53
C VAL A 179 8.30 6.62 -0.14
N CYS A 180 7.60 5.52 0.12
CA CYS A 180 7.81 4.22 -0.50
C CYS A 180 6.74 3.98 -1.56
N THR A 181 7.15 3.56 -2.77
CA THR A 181 6.26 3.22 -3.90
C THR A 181 6.73 1.96 -4.63
N GLY A 182 5.85 1.31 -5.37
CA GLY A 182 6.13 0.09 -6.15
C GLY A 182 5.70 -1.20 -5.45
N ALA A 183 5.33 -1.13 -4.18
CA ALA A 183 4.80 -2.27 -3.44
C ALA A 183 3.41 -2.67 -3.97
N ARG A 184 3.11 -3.98 -3.96
CA ARG A 184 1.79 -4.53 -4.30
C ARG A 184 1.08 -5.14 -3.10
N ARG A 185 1.73 -5.20 -1.94
CA ARG A 185 1.14 -5.59 -0.66
C ARG A 185 1.58 -4.64 0.45
N GLU A 186 0.69 -4.35 1.40
CA GLU A 186 0.97 -3.44 2.53
C GLU A 186 2.20 -3.90 3.34
N ILE A 187 2.33 -5.21 3.57
CA ILE A 187 3.47 -5.79 4.29
C ILE A 187 4.83 -5.52 3.62
N GLN A 188 4.87 -5.40 2.28
CA GLN A 188 6.12 -5.09 1.57
C GLN A 188 6.63 -3.69 1.92
N VAL A 189 5.73 -2.73 2.14
CA VAL A 189 6.11 -1.38 2.62
C VAL A 189 6.78 -1.49 3.99
N GLY A 190 6.17 -2.25 4.90
CA GLY A 190 6.71 -2.46 6.24
C GLY A 190 8.11 -3.11 6.22
N ILE A 191 8.28 -4.16 5.41
CA ILE A 191 9.58 -4.81 5.21
C ILE A 191 10.61 -3.83 4.66
N ALA A 192 10.26 -3.06 3.61
CA ALA A 192 11.17 -2.12 2.97
C ALA A 192 11.63 -1.03 3.94
N VAL A 193 10.71 -0.43 4.70
CA VAL A 193 11.03 0.61 5.67
C VAL A 193 11.92 0.05 6.79
N ASN A 194 11.61 -1.14 7.30
CA ASN A 194 12.41 -1.77 8.35
C ASN A 194 13.84 -2.09 7.87
N LYS A 195 13.95 -2.68 6.67
CA LYS A 195 15.24 -2.98 6.03
C LYS A 195 16.05 -1.71 5.76
N LEU A 196 15.42 -0.64 5.27
CA LEU A 196 16.10 0.65 5.09
C LEU A 196 16.62 1.21 6.42
N GLN A 197 15.81 1.20 7.47
CA GLN A 197 16.24 1.69 8.78
C GLN A 197 17.45 0.92 9.30
N GLN A 198 17.43 -0.42 9.21
CA GLN A 198 18.57 -1.26 9.62
C GLN A 198 19.85 -0.96 8.82
N ILE A 199 19.73 -0.74 7.50
CA ILE A 199 20.87 -0.38 6.65
C ILE A 199 21.42 1.00 7.05
N LEU A 200 20.56 1.98 7.28
CA LEU A 200 21.00 3.32 7.68
C LEU A 200 21.71 3.29 9.04
N GLU A 201 21.20 2.53 9.99
CA GLU A 201 21.79 2.40 11.33
C GLU A 201 23.12 1.65 11.31
N SER A 202 23.18 0.50 10.64
CA SER A 202 24.43 -0.28 10.54
C SER A 202 25.57 0.51 9.88
N LYS A 203 25.23 1.49 9.04
CA LYS A 203 26.19 2.38 8.36
C LYS A 203 26.35 3.74 9.04
N SER A 204 25.71 3.97 10.18
CA SER A 204 25.71 5.26 10.89
C SER A 204 25.30 6.46 10.00
N LEU A 205 24.33 6.24 9.11
CA LEU A 205 23.79 7.23 8.17
C LEU A 205 22.53 7.93 8.69
N ILE A 206 22.03 7.53 9.86
CA ILE A 206 20.89 8.17 10.53
C ILE A 206 21.24 8.51 11.97
N THR A 207 20.88 9.72 12.39
CA THR A 207 21.09 10.25 13.74
C THR A 207 19.74 10.54 14.39
N TYR A 208 19.52 10.06 15.60
CA TYR A 208 18.27 10.27 16.33
C TYR A 208 18.40 11.39 17.36
N GLU A 209 17.36 12.22 17.51
CA GLU A 209 17.28 13.18 18.61
C GLU A 209 16.74 12.48 19.87
N GLY A 210 17.52 12.47 20.94
CA GLY A 210 17.17 11.84 22.22
C GLY A 210 17.82 10.46 22.44
N THR A 211 17.65 9.91 23.65
CA THR A 211 18.32 8.66 24.08
C THR A 211 17.61 7.40 23.59
N GLU A 212 16.38 7.50 23.08
CA GLU A 212 15.58 6.35 22.65
C GLU A 212 15.34 6.33 21.14
N LYS A 213 15.76 5.22 20.52
CA LYS A 213 15.51 4.92 19.11
C LYS A 213 13.99 4.79 18.83
N PRO A 214 13.47 5.43 17.78
CA PRO A 214 12.11 5.18 17.29
C PRO A 214 11.96 3.70 16.91
N ARG A 215 11.15 2.95 17.66
CA ARG A 215 10.85 1.56 17.36
C ARG A 215 9.74 1.49 16.31
N LEU A 216 10.05 0.89 15.17
CA LEU A 216 9.02 0.53 14.20
C LEU A 216 8.14 -0.57 14.81
N PRO A 217 6.83 -0.57 14.52
CA PRO A 217 5.96 -1.64 14.97
C PRO A 217 6.48 -2.99 14.43
N PRO A 218 6.45 -4.06 15.24
CA PRO A 218 6.83 -5.37 14.77
C PRO A 218 5.92 -5.79 13.62
N LEU A 219 6.53 -6.35 12.57
CA LEU A 219 5.78 -6.84 11.41
C LEU A 219 5.10 -8.18 11.76
N PRO A 220 3.87 -8.45 11.30
CA PRO A 220 3.17 -9.71 11.58
C PRO A 220 3.93 -10.92 11.01
N ALA A 221 4.41 -11.82 11.89
CA ALA A 221 5.23 -12.98 11.50
C ALA A 221 4.57 -13.86 10.42
N LYS A 222 3.27 -14.12 10.53
CA LYS A 222 2.50 -14.90 9.55
C LYS A 222 2.47 -14.26 8.17
N GLU A 223 2.49 -12.93 8.07
CA GLU A 223 2.50 -12.23 6.78
C GLU A 223 3.91 -12.17 6.17
N LEU A 224 4.94 -12.09 7.01
CA LEU A 224 6.34 -12.21 6.61
C LEU A 224 6.61 -13.58 5.99
N GLU A 225 6.23 -14.66 6.67
CA GLU A 225 6.41 -16.02 6.18
C GLU A 225 5.70 -16.26 4.84
N LYS A 226 4.46 -15.77 4.72
CA LYS A 226 3.71 -15.79 3.45
C LYS A 226 4.33 -14.93 2.36
N GLU A 227 5.08 -13.88 2.70
CA GLU A 227 5.84 -13.13 1.70
C GLU A 227 7.07 -13.90 1.25
N GLN A 228 7.84 -14.42 2.20
CA GLN A 228 9.05 -15.18 1.91
C GLN A 228 8.75 -16.36 0.99
N LEU A 229 7.73 -17.16 1.33
CA LEU A 229 7.32 -18.29 0.51
C LEU A 229 6.96 -17.88 -0.93
N LYS A 230 6.31 -16.73 -1.13
CA LYS A 230 5.99 -16.24 -2.49
C LYS A 230 7.24 -15.81 -3.25
N VAL A 231 8.19 -15.19 -2.56
CA VAL A 231 9.45 -14.79 -3.16
C VAL A 231 10.25 -16.03 -3.58
N ASP A 232 10.34 -17.03 -2.71
CA ASP A 232 11.05 -18.28 -2.98
C ASP A 232 10.41 -19.03 -4.15
N GLN A 233 9.07 -19.11 -4.19
CA GLN A 233 8.34 -19.68 -5.33
C GLN A 233 8.57 -18.91 -6.64
N ALA A 234 8.64 -17.57 -6.59
CA ALA A 234 8.91 -16.76 -7.78
C ALA A 234 10.35 -16.94 -8.28
N LYS A 235 11.33 -17.02 -7.37
CA LYS A 235 12.73 -17.30 -7.69
C LYS A 235 12.88 -18.69 -8.33
N ALA A 236 12.27 -19.71 -7.73
CA ALA A 236 12.28 -21.07 -8.26
C ALA A 236 11.64 -21.18 -9.65
N LYS A 237 10.55 -20.44 -9.92
CA LYS A 237 9.95 -20.38 -11.28
C LYS A 237 10.89 -19.73 -12.29
N GLN A 238 11.52 -18.61 -11.94
CA GLN A 238 12.47 -17.93 -12.83
C GLN A 238 13.73 -18.75 -13.11
N GLU A 239 14.19 -19.54 -12.14
CA GLU A 239 15.31 -20.46 -12.35
C GLU A 239 14.94 -21.59 -13.30
N LYS A 240 13.76 -22.21 -13.14
CA LYS A 240 13.26 -23.24 -14.07
C LYS A 240 13.12 -22.71 -15.50
N GLU A 241 12.50 -21.55 -15.68
CA GLU A 241 12.36 -20.90 -17.00
C GLU A 241 13.71 -20.54 -17.65
N LYS A 242 14.76 -20.29 -16.85
CA LYS A 242 16.11 -20.04 -17.37
C LYS A 242 16.85 -21.31 -17.76
N THR A 243 16.60 -22.42 -17.09
CA THR A 243 17.18 -23.72 -17.43
C THR A 243 16.54 -24.27 -18.71
N GLU A 244 15.21 -24.25 -18.80
CA GLU A 244 14.47 -24.69 -20.00
C GLU A 244 14.86 -23.90 -21.26
N LYS A 245 15.10 -22.58 -21.14
CA LYS A 245 15.58 -21.74 -22.24
C LYS A 245 17.05 -21.94 -22.62
N LYS A 246 17.86 -22.57 -21.76
CA LYS A 246 19.23 -22.92 -22.12
C LYS A 246 19.25 -24.23 -22.91
N ASP A 247 18.42 -25.17 -22.51
CA ASP A 247 18.29 -26.47 -23.18
C ASP A 247 17.71 -26.30 -24.61
N GLU A 248 16.81 -25.33 -24.84
CA GLU A 248 16.28 -25.01 -26.19
C GLU A 248 17.26 -24.25 -27.13
N VAL A 249 18.39 -23.76 -26.62
CA VAL A 249 19.38 -23.00 -27.42
C VAL A 249 20.62 -23.85 -27.75
N GLU A 250 20.75 -25.03 -27.14
CA GLU A 250 21.82 -26.00 -27.39
C GLU A 250 21.42 -27.16 -28.34
N ASP A 251 20.16 -27.18 -28.82
CA ASP A 251 19.64 -28.03 -29.92
C ASP A 251 19.47 -27.23 -31.24
#